data_AF-X0YDM7-F1
#
_entry.id   AF-X0YDM7-F1
#
_cell.length_a   1.000
_cell.length_b   1.000
_cell.length_c   1.000
_cell.angle_alpha   90.00
_cell.angle_beta   90.00
_cell.angle_gamma   90.00
#
_symmetry.space_group_name_H-M   'P 1'
#
loop_
_entity.id
_entity.type
_entity.pdbx_description
1 polymer ?
#
loop_
_entity_poly.entity_id
_entity_poly.type
_entity_poly.pdbx_seq_one_letter_code
_entity_poly.pdbx_strand_id
1 'polypeptide(L)'
;TAVTEIISATAWQRYENKTLVAEDELPWGFLPVVHIQNTLQPFYYEGISDVETLIPLQDELNTRLSDRASRITFQSFKMYLGKGIEGFGDRPVSPGRMWYTDNPDAAIEEFGGDSATPSEGMHIAEIREAMDKTSGVTPLVAGVLKNKLGNLTSAVALRLTLMGMLSKTERKRFTYSEGLKRVCWMVLDILDKANVCRTT
;
A
#
# COMPACT_ATOMS: atom_id res chain seq x y z
N THR A 1 -28.15 10.90 -5.57
CA THR A 1 -28.56 11.15 -6.97
C THR A 1 -27.47 10.59 -7.86
N ALA A 2 -27.80 9.76 -8.86
CA ALA A 2 -26.77 9.22 -9.76
C ALA A 2 -26.55 10.21 -10.92
N VAL A 3 -25.30 10.61 -11.14
CA VAL A 3 -24.91 11.52 -12.23
C VAL A 3 -24.08 10.73 -13.23
N THR A 4 -24.34 10.92 -14.52
CA THR A 4 -23.57 10.32 -15.62
C THR A 4 -23.24 11.41 -16.63
N GLU A 5 -21.96 11.57 -16.93
CA GLU A 5 -21.49 12.52 -17.95
C GLU A 5 -20.93 11.74 -19.14
N ILE A 6 -21.39 12.08 -20.33
CA ILE A 6 -20.87 11.55 -21.59
C ILE A 6 -20.14 12.70 -22.26
N ILE A 7 -18.85 12.54 -22.50
CA ILE A 7 -18.02 13.54 -23.17
C ILE A 7 -17.42 12.89 -24.40
N SER A 8 -17.65 13.47 -25.56
CA SER A 8 -17.07 13.08 -26.84
C SER A 8 -16.14 14.17 -27.37
N ALA A 9 -15.56 13.99 -28.55
CA ALA A 9 -14.76 15.03 -29.18
C ALA A 9 -15.59 16.24 -29.64
N THR A 10 -16.92 16.09 -29.77
CA THR A 10 -17.81 17.09 -30.39
C THR A 10 -18.87 17.63 -29.45
N ALA A 11 -19.22 16.90 -28.38
CA ALA A 11 -20.30 17.29 -27.49
C ALA A 11 -20.11 16.70 -26.08
N TRP A 12 -20.78 17.28 -25.11
CA TRP A 12 -20.94 16.71 -23.78
C TRP A 12 -22.41 16.67 -23.38
N GLN A 13 -22.77 15.68 -22.57
CA GLN A 13 -24.11 15.46 -22.05
C GLN A 13 -24.03 15.08 -20.58
N ARG A 14 -24.98 15.56 -19.77
CA ARG A 14 -25.12 15.22 -18.36
C ARG A 14 -26.50 14.67 -18.08
N TYR A 15 -26.51 13.49 -17.48
CA TYR A 15 -27.71 12.78 -17.06
C TYR A 15 -27.80 12.73 -15.53
N GLU A 16 -28.96 13.07 -14.99
CA GLU A 16 -29.28 12.89 -13.57
C GLU A 16 -30.44 11.90 -13.45
N ASN A 17 -30.21 10.80 -12.73
CA ASN A 17 -31.16 9.70 -12.61
C ASN A 17 -31.72 9.25 -13.98
N LYS A 18 -30.83 9.12 -14.98
CA LYS A 18 -31.14 8.75 -16.38
C LYS A 18 -31.92 9.79 -17.19
N THR A 19 -32.13 10.98 -16.66
CA THR A 19 -32.77 12.09 -17.39
C THR A 19 -31.69 13.05 -17.88
N LEU A 20 -31.72 13.42 -19.16
CA LEU A 20 -30.80 14.42 -19.70
C LEU A 20 -31.13 15.80 -19.08
N VAL A 21 -30.16 16.42 -18.43
CA VAL A 21 -30.31 17.71 -17.74
C VAL A 21 -29.55 18.83 -18.46
N ALA A 22 -28.44 18.50 -19.12
CA ALA A 22 -27.66 19.45 -19.90
C ALA A 22 -26.96 18.76 -21.07
N GLU A 23 -26.84 19.48 -22.18
CA GLU A 23 -26.00 19.13 -23.33
C GLU A 23 -25.46 20.39 -24.00
N ASP A 24 -24.25 20.31 -24.55
CA ASP A 24 -23.67 21.36 -25.39
C ASP A 24 -22.58 20.77 -26.31
N GLU A 25 -22.16 21.56 -27.29
CA GLU A 25 -21.02 21.24 -28.14
C GLU A 25 -19.70 21.44 -27.40
N LEU A 26 -18.71 20.60 -27.71
CA LEU A 26 -17.37 20.71 -27.15
C LEU A 26 -16.53 21.63 -28.06
N PRO A 27 -16.07 22.80 -27.57
CA PRO A 27 -15.52 23.85 -28.44
C PRO A 27 -14.13 23.51 -29.01
N TRP A 28 -13.49 22.45 -28.51
CA TRP A 28 -12.11 22.12 -28.86
C TRP A 28 -12.00 21.18 -30.05
N GLY A 29 -13.06 20.47 -30.45
CA GLY A 29 -13.01 19.48 -31.54
C GLY A 29 -12.17 18.24 -31.23
N PHE A 30 -11.76 18.05 -29.98
CA PHE A 30 -11.12 16.84 -29.47
C PHE A 30 -11.53 16.60 -28.01
N LEU A 31 -11.48 15.35 -27.57
CA LEU A 31 -11.71 14.98 -26.18
C LEU A 31 -10.43 15.29 -25.35
N PRO A 32 -10.47 16.13 -24.28
CA PRO A 32 -9.30 16.55 -23.53
C PRO A 32 -8.82 15.47 -22.54
N VAL A 33 -8.78 14.22 -22.99
CA VAL A 33 -8.38 13.08 -22.18
C VAL A 33 -7.25 12.37 -22.91
N VAL A 34 -6.14 12.18 -22.19
CA VAL A 34 -5.00 11.41 -22.66
C VAL A 34 -4.86 10.18 -21.79
N HIS A 35 -5.09 9.01 -22.39
CA HIS A 35 -4.89 7.74 -21.71
C HIS A 35 -3.42 7.34 -21.82
N ILE A 36 -2.80 7.10 -20.66
CA ILE A 36 -1.41 6.65 -20.54
C ILE A 36 -1.42 5.35 -19.77
N GLN A 37 -1.00 4.26 -20.41
CA GLN A 37 -0.81 3.00 -19.71
C GLN A 37 0.36 3.13 -18.74
N ASN A 38 0.10 2.75 -17.48
CA ASN A 38 1.13 2.76 -16.44
C ASN A 38 2.31 1.84 -16.81
N THR A 39 2.00 0.60 -17.22
CA THR A 39 2.92 -0.31 -17.90
C THR A 39 2.23 -0.83 -19.15
N LEU A 40 2.96 -0.86 -20.28
CA LEU A 40 2.41 -1.32 -21.56
C LEU A 40 1.94 -2.76 -21.49
N GLN A 41 0.71 -2.99 -21.97
CA GLN A 41 0.16 -4.32 -22.16
C GLN A 41 -0.44 -4.42 -23.57
N PRO A 42 0.18 -5.20 -24.47
CA PRO A 42 -0.34 -5.37 -25.83
C PRO A 42 -1.76 -5.91 -25.83
N PHE A 43 -2.62 -5.37 -26.69
CA PHE A 43 -4.03 -5.76 -26.85
C PHE A 43 -4.97 -5.40 -25.69
N TYR A 44 -4.49 -4.68 -24.68
CA TYR A 44 -5.31 -4.14 -23.59
C TYR A 44 -5.28 -2.62 -23.63
N TYR A 45 -6.31 -1.99 -23.06
CA TYR A 45 -6.43 -0.54 -23.02
C TYR A 45 -5.85 0.05 -21.72
N GLU A 46 -6.10 -0.63 -20.60
CA GLU A 46 -5.80 -0.21 -19.23
C GLU A 46 -4.30 -0.33 -18.86
N GLY A 47 -3.58 -1.29 -19.45
CA GLY A 47 -2.20 -1.59 -19.08
C GLY A 47 -2.08 -2.33 -17.74
N ILE A 48 -0.85 -2.54 -17.28
CA ILE A 48 -0.55 -3.28 -16.05
C ILE A 48 -0.32 -2.31 -14.86
N SER A 49 -0.98 -2.60 -13.74
CA SER A 49 -0.77 -1.93 -12.46
C SER A 49 0.56 -2.34 -11.82
N ASP A 50 1.29 -1.39 -11.24
CA ASP A 50 2.51 -1.67 -10.47
C ASP A 50 2.25 -2.28 -9.09
N VAL A 51 1.02 -2.15 -8.60
CA VAL A 51 0.66 -2.51 -7.22
C VAL A 51 -0.08 -3.83 -7.16
N GLU A 52 -0.70 -4.28 -8.25
CA GLU A 52 -1.53 -5.49 -8.27
C GLU A 52 -0.81 -6.72 -7.71
N THR A 53 0.46 -6.90 -8.12
CA THR A 53 1.30 -8.03 -7.68
C THR A 53 1.72 -7.93 -6.21
N LEU A 54 1.62 -6.75 -5.61
CA LEU A 54 1.99 -6.49 -4.21
C LEU A 54 0.81 -6.70 -3.25
N ILE A 55 -0.44 -6.71 -3.75
CA ILE A 55 -1.65 -6.82 -2.92
C ILE A 55 -1.58 -8.06 -2.01
N PRO A 56 -1.31 -9.28 -2.50
CA PRO A 56 -1.29 -10.46 -1.63
C PRO A 56 -0.21 -10.40 -0.54
N LEU A 57 0.94 -9.79 -0.87
CA LEU A 57 2.05 -9.62 0.08
C LEU A 57 1.70 -8.57 1.15
N GLN A 58 1.04 -7.49 0.74
CA GLN A 58 0.59 -6.43 1.64
C GLN A 58 -0.50 -6.93 2.58
N ASP A 59 -1.45 -7.73 2.08
CA ASP A 59 -2.53 -8.31 2.89
C ASP A 59 -1.99 -9.28 3.94
N GLU A 60 -1.05 -10.15 3.55
CA GLU A 60 -0.38 -11.04 4.50
C GLU A 60 0.44 -10.25 5.53
N LEU A 61 1.19 -9.22 5.09
CA LEU A 61 1.95 -8.36 6.00
C LEU A 61 1.03 -7.66 7.01
N ASN A 62 -0.08 -7.09 6.54
CA ASN A 62 -1.08 -6.41 7.38
C ASN A 62 -1.71 -7.38 8.37
N THR A 63 -2.03 -8.60 7.94
CA THR A 63 -2.58 -9.66 8.79
C THR A 63 -1.59 -9.99 9.92
N ARG A 64 -0.32 -10.25 9.60
CA ARG A 64 0.69 -10.59 10.62
C ARG A 64 1.01 -9.46 11.58
N LEU A 65 1.03 -8.22 11.10
CA LEU A 65 1.22 -7.06 11.97
C LEU A 65 0.00 -6.84 12.90
N SER A 66 -1.21 -7.12 12.40
CA SER A 66 -2.43 -7.06 13.21
C SER A 66 -2.45 -8.17 14.27
N ASP A 67 -2.07 -9.40 13.89
CA ASP A 67 -1.91 -10.52 14.82
C ASP A 67 -0.90 -10.17 15.92
N ARG A 68 0.25 -9.61 15.56
CA ARG A 68 1.26 -9.13 16.52
C ARG A 68 0.70 -8.07 17.46
N ALA A 69 0.03 -7.05 16.93
CA ALA A 69 -0.55 -5.99 17.75
C ALA A 69 -1.59 -6.53 18.73
N SER A 70 -2.40 -7.49 18.28
CA SER A 70 -3.35 -8.22 19.12
C SER A 70 -2.62 -8.96 20.25
N ARG A 71 -1.56 -9.73 19.94
CA ARG A 71 -0.76 -10.45 20.95
C ARG A 71 -0.12 -9.51 21.98
N ILE A 72 0.42 -8.37 21.55
CA ILE A 72 0.98 -7.33 22.46
C ILE A 72 -0.11 -6.80 23.39
N THR A 73 -1.31 -6.55 22.87
CA THR A 73 -2.44 -6.09 23.68
C THR A 73 -2.84 -7.15 24.71
N PHE A 74 -2.96 -8.41 24.29
CA PHE A 74 -3.29 -9.53 25.16
C PHE A 74 -2.19 -9.89 26.16
N GLN A 75 -0.93 -9.48 25.95
CA GLN A 75 0.14 -9.63 26.95
C GLN A 75 -0.21 -8.97 28.29
N SER A 76 -1.01 -7.89 28.25
CA SER A 76 -1.48 -7.19 29.46
C SER A 76 -2.49 -8.02 30.27
N PHE A 77 -3.10 -9.05 29.66
CA PHE A 77 -4.09 -9.93 30.27
C PHE A 77 -3.49 -11.31 30.49
N LYS A 78 -2.75 -11.49 31.59
CA LYS A 78 -2.26 -12.80 32.01
C LYS A 78 -3.42 -13.65 32.50
N MET A 79 -3.51 -14.88 32.00
CA MET A 79 -4.43 -15.88 32.54
C MET A 79 -3.67 -16.80 33.48
N TYR A 80 -4.35 -17.23 34.53
CA TYR A 80 -3.76 -18.09 35.56
C TYR A 80 -4.61 -19.36 35.69
N LEU A 81 -3.96 -20.51 35.68
CA LEU A 81 -4.55 -21.81 35.94
C LEU A 81 -4.19 -22.21 37.38
N GLY A 82 -5.17 -22.18 38.28
CA GLY A 82 -5.02 -22.68 39.64
C GLY A 82 -5.36 -24.17 39.70
N LYS A 83 -4.35 -25.03 39.89
CA LYS A 83 -4.53 -26.45 40.16
C LYS A 83 -4.54 -26.67 41.68
N GLY A 84 -5.56 -27.37 42.20
CA GLY A 84 -5.61 -27.75 43.61
C GLY A 84 -5.89 -26.60 44.60
N ILE A 85 -6.44 -25.47 44.11
CA ILE A 85 -6.80 -24.29 44.91
C ILE A 85 -8.32 -24.12 44.89
N GLU A 86 -8.96 -24.23 46.05
CA GLU A 86 -10.41 -23.98 46.20
C GLU A 86 -10.74 -22.50 46.04
N GLY A 87 -11.84 -22.19 45.34
CA GLY A 87 -12.33 -20.81 45.17
C GLY A 87 -11.42 -19.92 44.33
N PHE A 88 -10.58 -20.48 43.44
CA PHE A 88 -9.66 -19.71 42.59
C PHE A 88 -10.39 -18.70 41.68
N GLY A 89 -11.57 -19.07 41.16
CA GLY A 89 -12.38 -18.18 40.31
C GLY A 89 -12.98 -16.98 41.04
N ASP A 90 -13.23 -17.10 42.35
CA ASP A 90 -13.90 -16.07 43.14
C ASP A 90 -12.94 -14.99 43.66
N ARG A 91 -11.63 -15.21 43.49
CA ARG A 91 -10.57 -14.34 44.00
C ARG A 91 -9.67 -13.92 42.84
N PRO A 92 -9.83 -12.73 42.26
CA PRO A 92 -8.99 -12.31 41.15
C PRO A 92 -7.52 -12.15 41.61
N VAL A 93 -6.59 -12.53 40.74
CA VAL A 93 -5.15 -12.29 40.91
C VAL A 93 -4.90 -10.79 40.78
N SER A 94 -4.27 -10.20 41.80
CA SER A 94 -3.94 -8.77 41.84
C SER A 94 -2.58 -8.54 42.51
N PRO A 95 -1.88 -7.42 42.22
CA PRO A 95 -0.63 -7.09 42.89
C PRO A 95 -0.76 -7.14 44.42
N GLY A 96 0.22 -7.75 45.09
CA GLY A 96 0.26 -7.87 46.56
C GLY A 96 -0.63 -8.97 47.16
N ARG A 97 -1.37 -9.74 46.35
CA ARG A 97 -2.24 -10.82 46.85
C ARG A 97 -1.47 -12.14 46.97
N MET A 98 -1.48 -12.72 48.17
CA MET A 98 -0.90 -14.04 48.43
C MET A 98 -1.97 -15.14 48.41
N TRP A 99 -1.59 -16.30 47.86
CA TRP A 99 -2.41 -17.50 47.83
C TRP A 99 -1.75 -18.56 48.70
N TYR A 100 -2.55 -19.23 49.52
CA TYR A 100 -2.12 -20.29 50.42
C TYR A 100 -3.16 -21.41 50.37
N THR A 101 -2.70 -22.65 50.45
CA THR A 101 -3.50 -23.86 50.48
C THR A 101 -2.74 -24.95 51.22
N ASP A 102 -3.47 -25.86 51.86
CA ASP A 102 -2.90 -27.01 52.56
C ASP A 102 -2.61 -28.20 51.61
N ASN A 103 -3.01 -28.07 50.34
CA ASN A 103 -2.78 -29.09 49.32
C ASN A 103 -1.32 -29.04 48.80
N PRO A 104 -0.50 -30.08 49.04
CA PRO A 104 0.90 -30.10 48.60
C PRO A 104 1.07 -30.14 47.07
N ASP A 105 0.05 -30.58 46.33
CA ASP A 105 0.06 -30.67 44.86
C ASP A 105 -0.50 -29.41 44.18
N ALA A 106 -0.74 -28.33 44.93
CA ALA A 106 -1.29 -27.11 44.39
C ALA A 106 -0.26 -26.29 43.62
N ALA A 107 -0.67 -25.78 42.45
CA ALA A 107 0.17 -24.97 41.58
C ALA A 107 -0.65 -23.85 40.94
N ILE A 108 -0.02 -22.70 40.71
CA ILE A 108 -0.55 -21.63 39.88
C ILE A 108 0.36 -21.54 38.66
N GLU A 109 -0.19 -21.85 37.49
CA GLU A 109 0.53 -21.76 36.22
C GLU A 109 -0.01 -20.56 35.42
N GLU A 110 0.88 -19.69 34.95
CA GLU A 110 0.51 -18.65 34.01
C GLU A 110 0.39 -19.27 32.61
N PHE A 111 -0.70 -19.00 31.91
CA PHE A 111 -0.86 -19.39 30.52
C PHE A 111 -1.41 -18.23 29.69
N GLY A 112 -1.04 -18.21 28.41
CA GLY A 112 -1.30 -17.07 27.54
C GLY A 112 -0.28 -15.94 27.67
N GLY A 113 -0.28 -15.04 26.69
CA GLY A 113 0.69 -13.95 26.56
C GLY A 113 1.63 -14.09 25.35
N ASP A 114 2.54 -13.13 25.22
CA ASP A 114 3.48 -13.01 24.10
C ASP A 114 4.75 -13.83 24.37
N SER A 115 4.66 -15.16 24.23
CA SER A 115 5.87 -15.97 24.13
C SER A 115 6.64 -15.57 22.87
N ALA A 116 7.97 -15.49 22.98
CA ALA A 116 8.82 -15.12 21.85
C ALA A 116 8.51 -16.04 20.66
N THR A 117 8.09 -15.43 19.54
CA THR A 117 7.77 -16.13 18.30
C THR A 117 8.74 -15.67 17.21
N PRO A 118 9.99 -16.20 17.16
CA PRO A 118 11.00 -15.75 16.20
C PRO A 118 10.59 -15.98 14.75
N SER A 119 9.84 -17.05 14.49
CA SER A 119 9.32 -17.41 13.17
C SER A 119 8.44 -16.31 12.57
N GLU A 120 7.64 -15.62 13.38
CA GLU A 120 6.81 -14.51 12.91
C GLU A 120 7.67 -13.31 12.51
N GLY A 121 8.73 -13.01 13.27
CA GLY A 121 9.71 -11.99 12.92
C GLY A 121 10.43 -12.30 11.61
N MET A 122 10.83 -13.56 11.42
CA MET A 122 11.44 -14.05 10.18
C MET A 122 10.48 -13.96 9.00
N HIS A 123 9.25 -14.44 9.16
CA HIS A 123 8.22 -14.39 8.11
C HIS A 123 7.90 -12.96 7.66
N ILE A 124 7.75 -12.02 8.60
CA ILE A 124 7.56 -10.59 8.27
C ILE A 124 8.77 -10.03 7.49
N ALA A 125 9.99 -10.45 7.84
CA ALA A 125 11.18 -10.04 7.10
C ALA A 125 11.21 -10.63 5.68
N GLU A 126 10.86 -11.90 5.52
CA GLU A 126 10.75 -12.58 4.22
C GLU A 126 9.70 -11.93 3.32
N ILE A 127 8.52 -11.57 3.85
CA ILE A 127 7.49 -10.85 3.10
C ILE A 127 8.00 -9.49 2.65
N ARG A 128 8.66 -8.73 3.53
CA ARG A 128 9.24 -7.42 3.15
C ARG A 128 10.29 -7.56 2.05
N GLU A 129 11.16 -8.57 2.14
CA GLU A 129 12.13 -8.85 1.08
C GLU A 129 11.45 -9.25 -0.24
N ALA A 130 10.38 -10.04 -0.18
CA ALA A 130 9.58 -10.40 -1.35
C ALA A 130 8.90 -9.17 -1.98
N MET A 131 8.42 -8.21 -1.17
CA MET A 131 7.86 -6.95 -1.65
C MET A 131 8.93 -6.09 -2.33
N ASP A 132 10.13 -5.97 -1.77
CA ASP A 132 11.24 -5.23 -2.39
C ASP A 132 11.60 -5.83 -3.76
N LYS A 133 11.70 -7.16 -3.84
CA LYS A 133 12.01 -7.88 -5.10
C LYS A 133 10.89 -7.73 -6.13
N THR A 134 9.63 -7.87 -5.73
CA THR A 134 8.46 -7.80 -6.62
C THR A 134 8.22 -6.38 -7.12
N SER A 135 8.36 -5.38 -6.23
CA SER A 135 8.17 -3.98 -6.57
C SER A 135 9.30 -3.42 -7.44
N GLY A 136 10.50 -4.02 -7.38
CA GLY A 136 11.70 -3.48 -8.00
C GLY A 136 12.19 -2.18 -7.33
N VAL A 137 11.65 -1.85 -6.15
CA VAL A 137 12.02 -0.70 -5.33
C VAL A 137 13.03 -1.16 -4.28
N THR A 138 14.20 -0.53 -4.28
CA THR A 138 15.27 -0.91 -3.38
C THR A 138 15.08 -0.26 -2.01
N PRO A 139 15.24 -0.98 -0.89
CA PRO A 139 15.04 -0.43 0.47
C PRO A 139 16.01 0.71 0.84
N LEU A 140 17.06 0.92 0.06
CA LEU A 140 17.96 2.09 0.14
C LEU A 140 17.20 3.40 -0.06
N VAL A 141 16.18 3.40 -0.91
CA VAL A 141 15.31 4.55 -1.22
C VAL A 141 14.28 4.78 -0.11
N ALA A 142 13.93 3.73 0.64
CA ALA A 142 13.06 3.79 1.81
C ALA A 142 13.79 4.26 3.10
N GLY A 143 15.05 4.70 3.00
CA GLY A 143 15.81 5.25 4.14
C GLY A 143 16.29 4.22 5.17
N VAL A 144 16.27 2.93 4.83
CA VAL A 144 16.56 1.83 5.79
C VAL A 144 18.06 1.66 6.08
N LEU A 145 18.95 2.24 5.26
CA LEU A 145 20.40 2.11 5.43
C LEU A 145 20.98 3.24 6.29
N LYS A 146 20.65 3.27 7.59
CA LYS A 146 21.31 4.17 8.55
C LYS A 146 22.79 3.81 8.81
N ASN A 147 23.21 2.56 8.59
CA ASN A 147 24.51 2.05 9.08
C ASN A 147 25.47 1.47 8.01
N LYS A 148 25.15 1.50 6.70
CA LYS A 148 26.02 0.95 5.63
C LYS A 148 26.40 1.95 4.52
N LEU A 149 26.27 3.25 4.78
CA LEU A 149 26.62 4.30 3.83
C LEU A 149 28.10 4.26 3.39
N GLY A 150 29.01 3.79 4.24
CA GLY A 150 30.46 3.74 3.95
C GLY A 150 30.86 2.81 2.80
N ASN A 151 30.15 1.70 2.58
CA ASN A 151 30.44 0.71 1.52
C ASN A 151 29.70 0.96 0.19
N LEU A 152 28.77 1.92 0.16
CA LEU A 152 27.96 2.27 -1.00
C LEU A 152 28.38 3.62 -1.61
N THR A 153 29.61 4.07 -1.31
CA THR A 153 30.16 5.38 -1.70
C THR A 153 30.55 5.48 -3.17
N SER A 154 30.52 4.39 -3.95
CA SER A 154 30.76 4.45 -5.39
C SER A 154 29.46 4.64 -6.17
N ALA A 155 29.48 5.54 -7.15
CA ALA A 155 28.35 5.76 -8.06
C ALA A 155 27.90 4.46 -8.76
N VAL A 156 28.83 3.54 -9.01
CA VAL A 156 28.56 2.22 -9.60
C VAL A 156 27.78 1.34 -8.61
N ALA A 157 28.18 1.28 -7.34
CA ALA A 157 27.45 0.50 -6.34
C ALA A 157 26.03 1.04 -6.16
N LEU A 158 25.86 2.36 -6.07
CA LEU A 158 24.53 2.99 -6.00
C LEU A 158 23.68 2.65 -7.24
N ARG A 159 24.26 2.76 -8.44
CA ARG A 159 23.54 2.41 -9.68
C ARG A 159 23.10 0.94 -9.71
N LEU A 160 23.95 0.02 -9.29
CA LEU A 160 23.60 -1.41 -9.19
C LEU A 160 22.46 -1.63 -8.20
N THR A 161 22.50 -0.96 -7.05
CA THR A 161 21.39 -1.07 -6.08
C THR A 161 20.07 -0.54 -6.63
N LEU A 162 20.09 0.49 -7.49
CA LEU A 162 18.88 1.11 -8.04
C LEU A 162 18.47 0.55 -9.41
N MET A 163 19.12 -0.51 -9.90
CA MET A 163 18.94 -0.98 -11.27
C MET A 163 17.49 -1.39 -11.60
N GLY A 164 16.76 -1.96 -10.62
CA GLY A 164 15.34 -2.28 -10.77
C GLY A 164 14.47 -1.04 -11.01
N MET A 165 14.66 0.00 -10.18
CA MET A 165 13.93 1.27 -10.32
C MET A 165 14.29 2.01 -11.60
N LEU A 166 15.57 2.09 -11.96
CA LEU A 166 16.00 2.71 -13.22
C LEU A 166 15.33 2.03 -14.41
N SER A 167 15.28 0.70 -14.41
CA SER A 167 14.62 -0.08 -15.46
C SER A 167 13.12 0.21 -15.55
N LYS A 168 12.43 0.35 -14.41
CA LYS A 168 11.02 0.74 -14.38
C LYS A 168 10.81 2.17 -14.88
N THR A 169 11.65 3.11 -14.44
CA THR A 169 11.58 4.52 -14.85
C THR A 169 11.77 4.67 -16.36
N GLU A 170 12.75 3.99 -16.96
CA GLU A 170 12.97 4.04 -18.41
C GLU A 170 11.76 3.48 -19.19
N ARG A 171 11.16 2.38 -18.72
CA ARG A 171 9.94 1.84 -19.35
C ARG A 171 8.77 2.82 -19.28
N LYS A 172 8.54 3.44 -18.12
CA LYS A 172 7.48 4.45 -17.95
C LYS A 172 7.74 5.72 -18.73
N ARG A 173 9.01 6.12 -18.83
CA ARG A 173 9.41 7.32 -19.58
C ARG A 173 8.93 7.23 -21.02
N PHE A 174 8.97 6.06 -21.64
CA PHE A 174 8.48 5.89 -23.01
C PHE A 174 6.98 6.22 -23.15
N THR A 175 6.10 5.60 -22.35
CA THR A 175 4.65 5.85 -22.42
C THR A 175 4.27 7.24 -21.96
N TYR A 176 4.85 7.70 -20.86
CA TYR A 176 4.54 9.01 -20.31
C TYR A 176 5.05 10.15 -21.19
N SER A 177 6.16 9.98 -21.91
CA SER A 177 6.67 11.05 -22.78
C SER A 177 5.66 11.40 -23.87
N GLU A 178 5.09 10.39 -24.55
CA GLU A 178 4.08 10.63 -25.60
C GLU A 178 2.77 11.17 -25.02
N GLY A 179 2.34 10.63 -23.88
CA GLY A 179 1.16 11.13 -23.17
C GLY A 179 1.30 12.59 -22.73
N LEU A 180 2.41 12.96 -22.10
CA LEU A 180 2.69 14.31 -21.65
C LEU A 180 2.82 15.29 -22.82
N LYS A 181 3.45 14.90 -23.93
CA LYS A 181 3.47 15.72 -25.16
C LYS A 181 2.05 16.01 -25.65
N ARG A 182 1.18 15.00 -25.66
CA ARG A 182 -0.22 15.16 -26.09
C ARG A 182 -1.00 16.06 -25.13
N VAL A 183 -0.78 15.95 -23.83
CA VAL A 183 -1.36 16.86 -22.83
C VAL A 183 -0.91 18.29 -23.08
N CYS A 184 0.40 18.53 -23.24
CA CYS A 184 0.92 19.86 -23.54
C CYS A 184 0.31 20.44 -24.83
N TRP A 185 0.21 19.61 -25.88
CA TRP A 185 -0.42 20.03 -27.14
C TRP A 185 -1.89 20.42 -26.95
N MET A 186 -2.68 19.60 -26.23
CA MET A 186 -4.08 19.90 -25.94
C MET A 186 -4.24 21.18 -25.12
N VAL A 187 -3.39 21.38 -24.10
CA VAL A 187 -3.41 22.60 -23.27
C VAL A 187 -3.15 23.83 -24.12
N LEU A 188 -2.15 23.78 -25.00
CA LEU A 188 -1.83 24.90 -25.90
C LEU A 188 -2.97 25.20 -26.86
N ASP A 189 -3.58 24.18 -27.47
CA ASP A 189 -4.71 24.37 -28.40
C ASP A 189 -5.97 24.92 -27.68
N ILE A 190 -6.22 24.49 -26.45
CA ILE A 190 -7.30 25.05 -25.61
C ILE A 190 -7.04 26.53 -25.30
N LEU A 191 -5.81 26.89 -24.93
CA LEU A 191 -5.45 28.27 -24.61
C LEU A 191 -5.54 29.20 -25.84
N ASP A 192 -5.20 28.69 -27.02
CA ASP A 192 -5.34 29.41 -28.28
C ASP A 192 -6.81 29.64 -28.64
N LYS A 193 -7.64 28.58 -28.61
CA LYS A 193 -9.09 28.67 -28.85
C LYS A 193 -9.82 29.54 -27.83
N ALA A 194 -9.35 29.56 -26.58
CA ALA A 194 -9.87 30.43 -25.53
C ALA A 194 -9.39 31.89 -25.66
N ASN A 195 -8.55 32.22 -26.65
CA ASN A 195 -7.91 33.54 -26.83
C ASN A 195 -7.09 34.02 -25.62
N VAL A 196 -6.57 33.10 -24.80
CA VAL A 196 -5.76 33.42 -23.62
C VAL A 196 -4.28 33.54 -23.99
N CYS A 197 -3.78 32.63 -24.84
CA CYS A 197 -2.41 32.63 -25.32
C CYS A 197 -2.40 32.18 -26.77
N ARG A 198 -2.08 33.08 -27.70
CA ARG A 198 -2.02 32.74 -29.13
C ARG A 198 -0.78 31.90 -29.40
N THR A 199 -0.98 30.69 -29.90
CA THR A 199 0.11 29.83 -30.35
C THR A 199 0.18 29.91 -31.86
N THR A 200 1.00 30.84 -32.36
CA THR A 200 1.33 30.97 -33.80
C THR A 200 2.11 29.77 -34.33
#